data_AF-A0A416JGY1-F1
#
_entry.id   AF-A0A416JGY1-F1
#
_cell.length_a   1.000
_cell.length_b   1.000
_cell.length_c   1.000
_cell.angle_alpha   90.00
_cell.angle_beta   90.00
_cell.angle_gamma   90.00
#
_symmetry.space_group_name_H-M   'P 1'
#
loop_
_entity.id
_entity.type
_entity.pdbx_description
1 polymer ?
#
loop_
_entity_poly.entity_id
_entity_poly.type
_entity_poly.pdbx_seq_one_letter_code
_entity_poly.pdbx_strand_id
1 'polypeptide(L)' 'MFFVWEAVKALPEKYREAIHLYYYEGYSTGQMAVLLGRKESSVRSDLKRGREKLKMILKEAYDFE' A
#
# COMPACT_ATOMS: atom_id res chain seq x y z
N MET A 1 19.32 -4.28 -5.58
CA MET A 1 18.53 -4.23 -4.33
C MET A 1 17.33 -3.29 -4.52
N PHE A 2 16.21 -3.77 -5.07
CA PHE A 2 14.99 -2.96 -5.35
C PHE A 2 13.69 -3.71 -5.00
N PHE A 3 13.78 -4.67 -4.09
CA PHE A 3 12.75 -5.67 -3.82
C PHE A 3 11.42 -5.10 -3.30
N VAL A 4 11.49 -4.07 -2.44
CA VAL A 4 10.29 -3.44 -1.86
C VAL A 4 9.49 -2.68 -2.91
N TRP A 5 10.17 -1.97 -3.82
CA TRP A 5 9.48 -1.21 -4.87
C TRP A 5 8.83 -2.11 -5.91
N GLU A 6 9.48 -3.22 -6.27
CA GLU A 6 8.88 -4.24 -7.14
C GLU A 6 7.67 -4.89 -6.48
N ALA A 7 7.71 -5.17 -5.16
CA ALA A 7 6.55 -5.65 -4.42
C ALA A 7 5.39 -4.63 -4.38
N VAL A 8 5.70 -3.33 -4.26
CA VAL A 8 4.70 -2.26 -4.35
C VAL A 8 4.11 -2.17 -5.77
N LYS A 9 4.91 -2.35 -6.82
CA LYS A 9 4.41 -2.44 -8.20
C LYS A 9 3.53 -3.67 -8.43
N ALA A 10 3.79 -4.79 -7.77
CA ALA A 10 2.95 -5.98 -7.87
C ALA A 10 1.57 -5.81 -7.18
N LEU A 11 1.38 -4.77 -6.36
CA LEU A 11 0.07 -4.50 -5.77
C LEU A 11 -0.95 -4.01 -6.82
N PRO A 12 -2.23 -4.38 -6.67
CA PRO A 12 -3.34 -3.73 -7.35
C PRO A 12 -3.31 -2.21 -7.15
N GLU A 13 -3.64 -1.47 -8.19
CA GLU A 13 -3.54 0.00 -8.27
C GLU A 13 -4.14 0.70 -7.04
N LYS A 14 -5.33 0.27 -6.62
CA LYS A 14 -6.03 0.80 -5.43
C LYS A 14 -5.19 0.77 -4.15
N TYR A 15 -4.42 -0.30 -3.94
CA TYR A 15 -3.59 -0.47 -2.75
C TYR A 15 -2.23 0.18 -2.92
N ARG A 16 -1.69 0.16 -4.15
CA ARG A 16 -0.43 0.83 -4.50
C ARG A 16 -0.53 2.32 -4.25
N GLU A 17 -1.60 2.96 -4.73
CA GLU A 17 -1.87 4.39 -4.55
C GLU A 17 -1.94 4.75 -3.06
N ALA A 18 -2.67 3.96 -2.26
CA ALA A 18 -2.77 4.19 -0.82
C ALA A 18 -1.40 4.06 -0.11
N ILE A 19 -0.62 3.02 -0.43
CA ILE A 19 0.72 2.81 0.14
C ILE A 19 1.67 3.94 -0.29
N HIS A 20 1.61 4.38 -1.54
CA HIS A 20 2.46 5.45 -2.06
C HIS A 20 2.16 6.78 -1.37
N LEU A 21 0.90 7.20 -1.34
CA LEU A 21 0.47 8.43 -0.66
C LEU A 21 0.83 8.44 0.84
N TYR A 22 0.77 7.29 1.51
CA TYR A 22 1.07 7.22 2.93
C TYR A 22 2.59 7.18 3.23
N TYR A 23 3.35 6.32 2.55
CA TYR A 23 4.75 6.08 2.88
C TYR A 23 5.74 6.94 2.10
N TYR A 24 5.41 7.33 0.86
CA TYR A 24 6.28 8.16 0.02
C TYR A 24 5.91 9.64 0.15
N GLU A 25 4.63 9.97 0.07
CA GLU A 25 4.16 11.37 0.15
C GLU A 25 3.86 11.83 1.59
N GLY A 26 3.78 10.91 2.55
CA GLY A 26 3.59 11.23 3.97
C GLY A 26 2.19 11.72 4.35
N TYR A 27 1.18 11.49 3.51
CA TYR A 27 -0.20 11.91 3.81
C TYR A 27 -0.82 11.07 4.92
N SER A 28 -1.59 11.74 5.78
CA SER A 28 -2.46 11.08 6.75
C SER A 28 -3.69 10.46 6.07
N THR A 29 -4.32 9.48 6.73
CA THR A 29 -5.55 8.84 6.22
C THR A 29 -6.68 9.83 6.00
N GLY A 30 -6.78 10.88 6.82
CA GLY A 30 -7.75 11.96 6.65
C GLY A 30 -7.49 12.81 5.41
N GLN A 31 -6.23 13.20 5.16
CA GLN A 31 -5.87 13.95 3.95
C GLN A 31 -6.10 13.14 2.68
N MET A 32 -5.73 11.86 2.70
CA MET A 32 -6.01 10.93 1.60
C MET A 32 -7.51 10.76 1.35
N ALA A 33 -8.32 10.72 2.41
CA ALA A 33 -9.77 10.62 2.28
C ALA A 33 -10.37 11.82 1.53
N VAL A 34 -9.92 13.03 1.88
CA VAL A 34 -10.32 14.27 1.21
C VAL A 34 -9.81 14.30 -0.24
N LEU A 35 -8.53 13.97 -0.45
CA LEU A 35 -7.88 13.97 -1.77
C LEU A 35 -8.55 12.99 -2.75
N LEU A 36 -8.86 11.78 -2.28
CA LEU A 36 -9.44 10.71 -3.11
C LEU A 36 -10.98 10.78 -3.16
N GLY A 37 -11.62 11.69 -2.43
CA GLY A 37 -13.08 11.77 -2.31
C GLY A 37 -13.71 10.51 -1.69
N ARG A 38 -13.00 9.83 -0.77
CA ARG A 38 -13.42 8.57 -0.14
C ARG A 38 -13.58 8.73 1.37
N LYS A 39 -14.25 7.76 2.01
CA LYS A 39 -14.30 7.70 3.47
C LYS A 39 -12.93 7.31 4.03
N GLU A 40 -12.54 7.93 5.13
CA GLU A 40 -11.29 7.60 5.83
C GLU A 40 -11.24 6.13 6.28
N SER A 41 -12.38 5.53 6.63
CA SER A 41 -12.47 4.10 6.94
C SER A 41 -12.12 3.21 5.73
N SER A 42 -12.47 3.64 4.51
CA SER A 42 -12.10 2.95 3.27
C SER A 42 -10.61 3.06 3.01
N VAL A 43 -10.01 4.24 3.19
CA VAL A 43 -8.55 4.45 3.06
C VAL A 43 -7.79 3.57 4.06
N ARG A 44 -8.22 3.52 5.33
CA ARG A 44 -7.64 2.63 6.34
C ARG A 44 -7.73 1.17 5.94
N SER A 45 -8.86 0.75 5.38
CA SER A 45 -9.06 -0.62 4.89
C SER A 45 -8.15 -0.96 3.72
N ASP A 46 -7.98 -0.02 2.78
CA ASP A 46 -7.09 -0.18 1.63
C ASP A 46 -5.63 -0.26 2.04
N LEU A 47 -5.19 0.59 2.99
CA LEU A 47 -3.86 0.51 3.58
C LEU A 47 -3.61 -0.82 4.31
N LYS A 48 -4.59 -1.31 5.07
CA LYS A 48 -4.48 -2.60 5.77
C LYS A 48 -4.31 -3.75 4.78
N ARG A 49 -5.21 -3.85 3.79
CA ARG A 49 -5.15 -4.89 2.75
C ARG A 49 -3.89 -4.78 1.89
N GLY A 50 -3.46 -3.56 1.58
CA GLY A 50 -2.21 -3.29 0.87
C GLY A 50 -1.00 -3.81 1.63
N ARG A 51 -0.92 -3.56 2.94
CA ARG A 51 0.15 -4.09 3.81
C ARG A 51 0.11 -5.61 3.93
N GLU A 52 -1.07 -6.21 4.06
CA GLU A 52 -1.23 -7.67 4.10
C GLU A 52 -0.74 -8.31 2.79
N LYS A 53 -1.11 -7.75 1.63
CA LYS A 53 -0.62 -8.23 0.33
C LYS A 53 0.89 -8.03 0.16
N LEU A 54 1.41 -6.88 0.55
CA LEU A 54 2.87 -6.63 0.58
C LEU A 54 3.59 -7.67 1.43
N LYS A 55 3.06 -7.98 2.62
CA LYS A 55 3.64 -9.00 3.49
C LYS A 55 3.63 -10.38 2.82
N MET A 56 2.57 -10.75 2.10
CA MET A 56 2.52 -12.01 1.35
C MET A 56 3.57 -12.05 0.24
N ILE A 57 3.64 -11.00 -0.59
CA ILE A 57 4.59 -10.92 -1.71
C ILE A 57 6.04 -10.97 -1.20
N LEU A 58 6.35 -10.19 -0.16
CA LEU A 58 7.68 -10.18 0.43
C LEU A 58 7.99 -11.53 1.07
N LYS A 59 7.07 -12.12 1.84
CA LYS A 59 7.30 -13.42 2.48
C LYS A 59 7.53 -14.51 1.44
N GLU A 60 6.68 -14.57 0.42
CA GLU A 60 6.83 -15.54 -0.67
C GLU A 60 8.19 -15.40 -1.33
N ALA A 61 8.61 -14.18 -1.65
CA ALA A 61 9.90 -13.97 -2.30
C ALA A 61 11.13 -14.11 -1.36
N TYR A 62 10.95 -14.12 -0.02
CA TYR A 62 11.97 -14.53 0.95
C TYR A 62 11.99 -16.05 1.20
N ASP A 63 10.84 -16.74 1.09
CA ASP A 63 10.73 -18.20 1.25
C ASP A 63 11.30 -18.97 0.03
N PHE A 64 11.59 -18.25 -1.07
CA PHE A 64 12.24 -18.80 -2.28
C PHE A 64 13.77 -18.58 -2.32
N GLU A 65 14.38 -18.06 -1.25
CA GLU A 65 15.84 -17.92 -1.08
C GLU A 65 16.46 -19.03 -0.22
#